data_AF-A0A966Q6L7-F1
#
_entry.id   AF-A0A966Q6L7-F1
#
_cell.length_a   1.000
_cell.length_b   1.000
_cell.length_c   1.000
_cell.angle_alpha   90.00
_cell.angle_beta   90.00
_cell.angle_gamma   90.00
#
_symmetry.space_group_name_H-M   'P 1'
#
loop_
_entity.id
_entity.type
_entity.pdbx_description
1 polymer ?
#
loop_
_entity_poly.entity_id
_entity_poly.type
_entity_poly.pdbx_seq_one_letter_code
_entity_poly.pdbx_strand_id
1 'polypeptide(L)'
;LADAVNNGDGGRVILWSEEYTGFLGSISAQGGSVSGNGGFVETSSRDNLQAFGSVQASAPWGEAGLWLLDPANVEIAAGTLNGSFNSGTPNIFTPDNTGSATASATTIQTSLNGGTSVIIQTGISTAGQPGNITLTAGISKDATVAGTASTLTMIAAGSINISQPITSVDGALSLVLGAAAGVTVSSTISTLGGDITIQGANALGSALDTSTTTVAFNNGASISTLGGTGGGNLSITATGAITQNATSTLNIKGTTSVTTGNAAITLTQASNDFNGAVSLANTGGNAVAITDLNALTLGTLAVGGNLTVTSTGALNLGQGSVGGSLTATSNNNPISQSSPPGLSVTGLTTINAGTSSINLPGPGNAFTGGVLLSAGTITAFQNSVSTTLTPVGDITIGNITIPGGTLTVTAGGSITINGNINVTTGTILLSAGNATTSPASGQIILAGTPTITASRVGLVGYTIGIPTQPLLTIGGGVGGSITLAALASGGAASSNTDNRINSNSGIFITNQGVATIGTVVDVAGFVSTGQGGIIFENNNNVIISSGISSKQQ
;
A
#
# COMPACT_ATOMS: atom_id res chain seq x y z
N LEU A 1 -1.56 6.88 -51.66
CA LEU A 1 -0.44 7.60 -51.02
C LEU A 1 -0.94 8.97 -50.64
N ALA A 2 -0.70 9.38 -49.39
CA ALA A 2 -1.05 10.68 -48.85
C ALA A 2 0.15 11.24 -48.04
N ASP A 3 1.37 10.93 -48.47
CA ASP A 3 2.61 11.28 -47.77
C ASP A 3 2.96 12.76 -47.97
N ALA A 4 3.50 13.37 -46.92
CA ALA A 4 4.26 14.61 -47.06
C ALA A 4 5.67 14.30 -47.56
N VAL A 5 6.22 15.16 -48.44
CA VAL A 5 7.52 14.89 -49.09
C VAL A 5 8.69 15.38 -48.22
N ASN A 6 8.79 16.70 -48.01
CA ASN A 6 9.88 17.32 -47.25
C ASN A 6 9.40 17.85 -45.90
N ASN A 7 8.41 18.73 -45.91
CA ASN A 7 7.80 19.31 -44.73
C ASN A 7 6.29 19.09 -44.78
N GLY A 8 5.68 18.84 -43.62
CA GLY A 8 4.24 18.76 -43.45
C GLY A 8 3.80 17.46 -42.81
N ASP A 9 2.57 17.48 -42.28
CA ASP A 9 1.97 16.29 -41.70
C ASP A 9 1.51 15.32 -42.79
N GLY A 10 1.53 14.03 -42.50
CA GLY A 10 0.91 13.02 -43.34
C GLY A 10 -0.59 13.27 -43.51
N GLY A 11 -1.14 12.89 -44.66
CA GLY A 11 -2.53 13.13 -44.99
C GLY A 11 -3.53 12.20 -44.26
N ARG A 12 -4.78 12.28 -44.69
CA ARG A 12 -5.89 11.48 -44.17
C ARG A 12 -6.42 10.52 -45.24
N VAL A 13 -6.54 9.24 -44.90
CA VAL A 13 -7.14 8.21 -45.78
C VAL A 13 -8.23 7.47 -45.01
N ILE A 14 -9.42 7.35 -45.58
CA ILE A 14 -10.54 6.60 -44.99
C ILE A 14 -11.04 5.60 -46.02
N LEU A 15 -11.05 4.32 -45.63
CA LEU A 15 -11.63 3.21 -46.39
C LEU A 15 -12.73 2.58 -45.53
N TRP A 16 -13.99 2.74 -45.96
CA TRP A 16 -15.14 2.23 -45.23
C TRP A 16 -16.23 1.69 -46.15
N SER A 17 -17.01 0.75 -45.64
CA SER A 17 -18.19 0.17 -46.29
C SER A 17 -19.28 -0.19 -45.28
N GLU A 18 -20.51 -0.33 -45.76
CA GLU A 18 -21.61 -0.89 -44.95
C GLU A 18 -21.45 -2.40 -44.70
N GLU A 19 -21.24 -3.20 -45.75
CA GLU A 19 -21.32 -4.66 -45.64
C GLU A 19 -19.93 -5.31 -45.47
N TYR A 20 -18.99 -4.91 -46.32
CA TYR A 20 -17.69 -5.58 -46.42
C TYR A 20 -16.57 -4.64 -46.87
N THR A 21 -15.54 -4.51 -46.02
CA THR A 21 -14.27 -3.88 -46.40
C THR A 21 -13.17 -4.94 -46.39
N GLY A 22 -12.69 -5.29 -47.58
CA GLY A 22 -11.50 -6.12 -47.77
C GLY A 22 -10.27 -5.27 -48.01
N PHE A 23 -9.50 -4.99 -46.96
CA PHE A 23 -8.25 -4.25 -47.08
C PHE A 23 -7.08 -5.23 -47.24
N LEU A 24 -6.57 -5.34 -48.48
CA LEU A 24 -5.44 -6.22 -48.84
C LEU A 24 -4.22 -5.45 -49.37
N GLY A 25 -4.38 -4.16 -49.66
CA GLY A 25 -3.38 -3.31 -50.31
C GLY A 25 -2.44 -2.62 -49.32
N SER A 26 -1.82 -1.53 -49.76
CA SER A 26 -0.99 -0.68 -48.90
C SER A 26 -1.52 0.76 -48.87
N ILE A 27 -1.48 1.39 -47.70
CA ILE A 27 -1.78 2.82 -47.51
C ILE A 27 -0.56 3.48 -46.85
N SER A 28 -0.11 4.59 -47.42
CA SER A 28 0.95 5.42 -46.83
C SER A 28 0.40 6.84 -46.62
N ALA A 29 0.65 7.37 -45.42
CA ALA A 29 0.32 8.72 -44.98
C ALA A 29 1.42 9.21 -44.01
N GLN A 30 2.68 9.16 -44.45
CA GLN A 30 3.85 9.52 -43.64
C GLN A 30 4.02 11.03 -43.52
N GLY A 31 4.56 11.46 -42.38
CA GLY A 31 5.01 12.84 -42.17
C GLY A 31 6.24 13.16 -43.04
N GLY A 32 6.50 14.46 -43.24
CA GLY A 32 7.61 14.93 -44.06
C GLY A 32 8.98 14.49 -43.52
N SER A 33 9.91 14.21 -44.43
CA SER A 33 11.26 13.73 -44.10
C SER A 33 12.10 14.67 -43.22
N VAL A 34 11.74 15.95 -43.14
CA VAL A 34 12.44 16.98 -42.35
C VAL A 34 11.60 17.44 -41.15
N SER A 35 10.26 17.46 -41.26
CA SER A 35 9.37 17.89 -40.18
C SER A 35 7.92 17.50 -40.48
N GLY A 36 7.14 17.29 -39.43
CA GLY A 36 5.71 17.02 -39.49
C GLY A 36 5.35 15.71 -38.80
N ASN A 37 4.10 15.58 -38.42
CA ASN A 37 3.54 14.40 -37.77
C ASN A 37 3.08 13.37 -38.80
N GLY A 38 2.91 12.13 -38.35
CA GLY A 38 2.32 11.09 -39.17
C GLY A 38 0.84 11.35 -39.43
N GLY A 39 0.32 10.79 -40.53
CA GLY A 39 -1.06 10.96 -40.95
C GLY A 39 -2.05 10.05 -40.23
N PHE A 40 -3.30 10.09 -40.70
CA PHE A 40 -4.39 9.25 -40.18
C PHE A 40 -4.91 8.33 -41.28
N VAL A 41 -5.01 7.04 -40.95
CA VAL A 41 -5.59 6.02 -41.82
C VAL A 41 -6.70 5.30 -41.08
N GLU A 42 -7.87 5.19 -41.68
CA GLU A 42 -8.98 4.39 -41.17
C GLU A 42 -9.36 3.30 -42.17
N THR A 43 -9.50 2.08 -41.66
CA THR A 43 -10.07 0.95 -42.40
C THR A 43 -11.16 0.32 -41.56
N SER A 44 -12.42 0.50 -41.96
CA SER A 44 -13.58 0.21 -41.12
C SER A 44 -14.71 -0.44 -41.93
N SER A 45 -15.63 -1.11 -41.25
CA SER A 45 -16.82 -1.69 -41.89
C SER A 45 -17.92 -1.83 -40.85
N ARG A 46 -19.17 -1.52 -41.20
CA ARG A 46 -20.28 -1.68 -40.26
C ARG A 46 -20.51 -3.16 -39.91
N ASP A 47 -20.34 -4.07 -40.86
CA ASP A 47 -20.57 -5.50 -40.66
C ASP A 47 -19.29 -6.35 -40.66
N ASN A 48 -18.57 -6.46 -41.79
CA ASN A 48 -17.38 -7.30 -41.88
C ASN A 48 -16.16 -6.55 -42.39
N LEU A 49 -15.09 -6.52 -41.58
CA LEU A 49 -13.78 -5.99 -41.95
C LEU A 49 -12.77 -7.14 -42.07
N GLN A 50 -12.09 -7.23 -43.21
CA GLN A 50 -10.95 -8.12 -43.41
C GLN A 50 -9.70 -7.25 -43.62
N ALA A 51 -8.91 -7.05 -42.58
CA ALA A 51 -7.75 -6.16 -42.55
C ALA A 51 -6.44 -6.94 -42.65
N PHE A 52 -5.92 -7.08 -43.87
CA PHE A 52 -4.68 -7.80 -44.19
C PHE A 52 -3.70 -6.94 -45.00
N GLY A 53 -4.04 -5.69 -45.28
CA GLY A 53 -3.17 -4.71 -45.92
C GLY A 53 -2.21 -4.06 -44.93
N SER A 54 -1.24 -3.30 -45.44
CA SER A 54 -0.23 -2.60 -44.64
C SER A 54 -0.47 -1.09 -44.58
N VAL A 55 -0.20 -0.50 -43.41
CA VAL A 55 -0.27 0.95 -43.21
C VAL A 55 1.08 1.50 -42.75
N GLN A 56 1.52 2.59 -43.38
CA GLN A 56 2.66 3.39 -42.94
C GLN A 56 2.21 4.83 -42.72
N ALA A 57 2.15 5.25 -41.47
CA ALA A 57 1.83 6.62 -41.09
C ALA A 57 2.87 7.15 -40.08
N SER A 58 4.13 6.72 -40.18
CA SER A 58 5.17 7.20 -39.28
C SER A 58 5.61 8.63 -39.59
N ALA A 59 6.31 9.23 -38.64
CA ALA A 59 6.97 10.51 -38.80
C ALA A 59 8.38 10.44 -38.17
N PRO A 60 9.45 10.68 -38.94
CA PRO A 60 10.81 10.66 -38.40
C PRO A 60 11.10 11.74 -37.35
N TRP A 61 10.41 12.88 -37.41
CA TRP A 61 10.68 14.08 -36.60
C TRP A 61 9.44 14.64 -35.90
N GLY A 62 8.37 13.86 -35.80
CA GLY A 62 7.10 14.27 -35.22
C GLY A 62 6.42 13.11 -34.49
N GLU A 63 5.18 13.34 -34.07
CA GLU A 63 4.36 12.30 -33.47
C GLU A 63 4.01 11.21 -34.48
N ALA A 64 4.01 9.96 -34.03
CA ALA A 64 3.56 8.82 -34.82
C ALA A 64 2.13 9.03 -35.31
N GLY A 65 1.87 8.76 -36.58
CA GLY A 65 0.52 8.72 -37.12
C GLY A 65 -0.23 7.47 -36.66
N LEU A 66 -1.49 7.39 -37.10
CA LEU A 66 -2.47 6.46 -36.55
C LEU A 66 -3.12 5.63 -37.65
N TRP A 67 -3.23 4.33 -37.41
CA TRP A 67 -4.13 3.42 -38.10
C TRP A 67 -5.31 3.03 -37.20
N LEU A 68 -6.53 3.41 -37.58
CA LEU A 68 -7.77 3.02 -36.94
C LEU A 68 -8.43 1.84 -37.67
N LEU A 69 -8.71 0.79 -36.92
CA LEU A 69 -9.57 -0.33 -37.26
C LEU A 69 -10.87 -0.20 -36.46
N ASP A 70 -12.01 -0.08 -37.12
CA ASP A 70 -13.33 0.05 -36.47
C ASP A 70 -14.35 -1.00 -36.96
N PRO A 71 -14.26 -2.26 -36.49
CA PRO A 71 -15.24 -3.31 -36.76
C PRO A 71 -16.29 -3.49 -35.64
N ALA A 72 -17.19 -4.48 -35.78
CA ALA A 72 -18.01 -4.99 -34.69
C ALA A 72 -17.22 -5.98 -33.80
N ASN A 73 -17.31 -7.30 -33.96
CA ASN A 73 -16.32 -8.20 -33.36
C ASN A 73 -15.05 -8.25 -34.24
N VAL A 74 -13.88 -8.43 -33.62
CA VAL A 74 -12.63 -8.69 -34.35
C VAL A 74 -11.77 -9.76 -33.70
N GLU A 75 -11.31 -10.69 -34.53
CA GLU A 75 -10.22 -11.61 -34.22
C GLU A 75 -8.92 -11.12 -34.85
N ILE A 76 -7.87 -10.98 -34.04
CA ILE A 76 -6.51 -10.67 -34.48
C ILE A 76 -5.74 -11.99 -34.59
N ALA A 77 -5.51 -12.45 -35.82
CA ALA A 77 -5.08 -13.80 -36.15
C ALA A 77 -3.84 -13.84 -37.08
N ALA A 78 -3.29 -15.02 -37.32
CA ALA A 78 -2.03 -15.24 -38.06
C ALA A 78 -2.11 -15.05 -39.59
N GLY A 79 -3.15 -14.39 -40.12
CA GLY A 79 -3.15 -13.94 -41.52
C GLY A 79 -3.99 -14.75 -42.53
N THR A 80 -4.95 -15.57 -42.11
CA THR A 80 -5.94 -16.16 -43.04
C THR A 80 -7.19 -15.30 -43.15
N LEU A 81 -7.60 -15.00 -44.39
CA LEU A 81 -8.92 -14.42 -44.66
C LEU A 81 -10.01 -15.36 -44.15
N ASN A 82 -11.04 -14.79 -43.55
CA ASN A 82 -12.21 -15.52 -43.05
C ASN A 82 -13.31 -15.55 -44.13
N GLY A 83 -13.01 -16.27 -45.22
CA GLY A 83 -13.84 -16.33 -46.40
C GLY A 83 -13.10 -16.81 -47.63
N SER A 84 -13.85 -17.00 -48.71
CA SER A 84 -13.34 -17.51 -49.98
C SER A 84 -13.71 -16.60 -51.15
N PHE A 85 -12.81 -16.51 -52.12
CA PHE A 85 -13.08 -15.90 -53.41
C PHE A 85 -13.79 -16.89 -54.33
N ASN A 86 -14.85 -16.47 -55.01
CA ASN A 86 -15.63 -17.35 -55.89
C ASN A 86 -14.95 -17.66 -57.24
N SER A 87 -13.73 -17.14 -57.48
CA SER A 87 -12.97 -17.28 -58.73
C SER A 87 -13.70 -16.79 -60.00
N GLY A 88 -14.76 -15.98 -59.82
CA GLY A 88 -15.56 -15.41 -60.90
C GLY A 88 -14.97 -14.15 -61.51
N THR A 89 -15.74 -13.51 -62.41
CA THR A 89 -15.43 -12.19 -62.98
C THR A 89 -16.68 -11.28 -62.89
N PRO A 90 -16.75 -10.33 -61.94
CA PRO A 90 -15.72 -10.03 -60.94
C PRO A 90 -15.54 -11.16 -59.94
N ASN A 91 -14.31 -11.29 -59.42
CA ASN A 91 -14.00 -12.25 -58.36
C ASN A 91 -14.55 -11.69 -57.04
N ILE A 92 -15.62 -12.30 -56.53
CA ILE A 92 -16.34 -11.81 -55.35
C ILE A 92 -15.88 -12.62 -54.16
N PHE A 93 -15.39 -11.92 -53.13
CA PHE A 93 -15.13 -12.51 -51.82
C PHE A 93 -16.45 -12.77 -51.10
N THR A 94 -16.61 -13.97 -50.54
CA THR A 94 -17.72 -14.33 -49.66
C THR A 94 -17.15 -14.70 -48.29
N PRO A 95 -17.50 -13.97 -47.21
CA PRO A 95 -17.07 -14.32 -45.87
C PRO A 95 -17.62 -15.68 -45.42
N ASP A 96 -16.81 -16.47 -44.71
CA ASP A 96 -17.22 -17.78 -44.19
C ASP A 96 -18.14 -17.66 -42.96
N ASN A 97 -18.04 -16.54 -42.24
CA ASN A 97 -19.02 -16.14 -41.24
C ASN A 97 -19.52 -14.70 -41.51
N THR A 98 -20.83 -14.52 -41.37
CA THR A 98 -21.43 -13.20 -41.48
C THR A 98 -21.11 -12.41 -40.21
N GLY A 99 -20.17 -11.48 -40.36
CA GLY A 99 -19.96 -10.34 -39.47
C GLY A 99 -18.75 -10.38 -38.55
N SER A 100 -17.96 -11.47 -38.41
CA SER A 100 -16.77 -11.39 -37.55
C SER A 100 -15.59 -10.88 -38.37
N ALA A 101 -15.08 -9.70 -38.01
CA ALA A 101 -13.90 -9.15 -38.64
C ALA A 101 -12.66 -9.98 -38.31
N THR A 102 -11.70 -10.00 -39.23
CA THR A 102 -10.38 -10.58 -39.01
C THR A 102 -9.33 -9.57 -39.38
N ALA A 103 -8.40 -9.32 -38.46
CA ALA A 103 -7.23 -8.48 -38.68
C ALA A 103 -5.96 -9.32 -38.58
N SER A 104 -5.01 -9.08 -39.48
CA SER A 104 -3.73 -9.80 -39.47
C SER A 104 -2.80 -9.25 -38.40
N ALA A 105 -2.43 -10.07 -37.43
CA ALA A 105 -1.44 -9.74 -36.40
C ALA A 105 -0.10 -9.30 -37.03
N THR A 106 0.30 -9.93 -38.14
CA THR A 106 1.52 -9.58 -38.89
C THR A 106 1.47 -8.17 -39.47
N THR A 107 0.31 -7.72 -39.94
CA THR A 107 0.16 -6.38 -40.53
C THR A 107 0.13 -5.28 -39.46
N ILE A 108 -0.52 -5.56 -38.33
CA ILE A 108 -0.50 -4.70 -37.14
C ILE A 108 0.95 -4.59 -36.64
N GLN A 109 1.65 -5.72 -36.50
CA GLN A 109 3.06 -5.78 -36.14
C GLN A 109 3.92 -4.95 -37.10
N THR A 110 3.74 -5.09 -38.41
CA THR A 110 4.49 -4.33 -39.42
C THR A 110 4.27 -2.82 -39.27
N SER A 111 3.03 -2.40 -39.00
CA SER A 111 2.68 -0.99 -38.81
C SER A 111 3.33 -0.42 -37.54
N LEU A 112 3.27 -1.17 -36.44
CA LEU A 112 3.94 -0.83 -35.17
C LEU A 112 5.47 -0.78 -35.33
N ASN A 113 6.06 -1.71 -36.07
CA ASN A 113 7.51 -1.72 -36.37
C ASN A 113 7.93 -0.51 -37.21
N GLY A 114 7.05 -0.06 -38.10
CA GLY A 114 7.26 1.14 -38.90
C GLY A 114 7.12 2.45 -38.13
N GLY A 115 6.71 2.42 -36.85
CA GLY A 115 6.48 3.62 -36.05
C GLY A 115 5.08 4.22 -36.19
N THR A 116 4.10 3.43 -36.65
CA THR A 116 2.69 3.82 -36.71
C THR A 116 1.97 3.29 -35.47
N SER A 117 1.21 4.13 -34.77
CA SER A 117 0.33 3.67 -33.69
C SER A 117 -0.95 3.05 -34.26
N VAL A 118 -1.52 2.07 -33.57
CA VAL A 118 -2.72 1.34 -34.02
C VAL A 118 -3.82 1.44 -32.98
N ILE A 119 -5.01 1.83 -33.40
CA ILE A 119 -6.24 1.73 -32.59
C ILE A 119 -7.13 0.66 -33.23
N ILE A 120 -7.59 -0.27 -32.41
CA ILE A 120 -8.64 -1.23 -32.74
C ILE A 120 -9.80 -0.89 -31.82
N GLN A 121 -10.84 -0.31 -32.37
CA GLN A 121 -12.04 0.08 -31.64
C GLN A 121 -13.19 -0.78 -32.14
N THR A 122 -14.02 -1.32 -31.25
CA THR A 122 -15.19 -2.09 -31.69
C THR A 122 -16.50 -1.41 -31.37
N GLY A 123 -17.45 -1.56 -32.27
CA GLY A 123 -18.86 -1.24 -32.05
C GLY A 123 -19.72 -2.47 -31.73
N ILE A 124 -20.99 -2.22 -31.44
CA ILE A 124 -22.04 -3.24 -31.39
C ILE A 124 -22.68 -3.31 -32.78
N SER A 125 -22.77 -4.49 -33.39
CA SER A 125 -23.45 -4.62 -34.69
C SER A 125 -24.94 -4.87 -34.56
N THR A 126 -25.66 -4.54 -35.63
CA THR A 126 -27.08 -4.89 -35.83
C THR A 126 -27.30 -6.41 -35.90
N ALA A 127 -26.26 -7.18 -36.21
CA ALA A 127 -26.26 -8.65 -36.19
C ALA A 127 -26.10 -9.26 -34.78
N GLY A 128 -26.11 -8.44 -33.72
CA GLY A 128 -26.08 -8.90 -32.32
C GLY A 128 -24.70 -9.24 -31.80
N GLN A 129 -23.64 -8.77 -32.45
CA GLN A 129 -22.29 -8.97 -31.95
C GLN A 129 -21.99 -8.03 -30.79
N PRO A 130 -21.39 -8.55 -29.70
CA PRO A 130 -21.13 -7.76 -28.50
C PRO A 130 -20.00 -6.74 -28.66
N GLY A 131 -19.22 -6.80 -29.74
CA GLY A 131 -18.05 -5.94 -29.95
C GLY A 131 -16.80 -6.44 -29.24
N ASN A 132 -16.52 -7.74 -29.30
CA ASN A 132 -15.34 -8.34 -28.69
C ASN A 132 -14.07 -8.14 -29.54
N ILE A 133 -12.92 -7.99 -28.87
CA ILE A 133 -11.59 -8.10 -29.47
C ILE A 133 -10.93 -9.39 -28.94
N THR A 134 -10.49 -10.27 -29.84
CA THR A 134 -9.79 -11.51 -29.45
C THR A 134 -8.44 -11.59 -30.14
N LEU A 135 -7.36 -11.68 -29.37
CA LEU A 135 -6.00 -11.89 -29.89
C LEU A 135 -5.65 -13.38 -29.81
N THR A 136 -5.57 -14.02 -30.98
CA THR A 136 -5.25 -15.46 -31.15
C THR A 136 -3.91 -15.70 -31.85
N ALA A 137 -3.24 -14.63 -32.31
CA ALA A 137 -1.86 -14.64 -32.80
C ALA A 137 -1.02 -13.57 -32.08
N GLY A 138 0.24 -13.86 -31.79
CA GLY A 138 1.11 -12.92 -31.07
C GLY A 138 1.47 -11.69 -31.88
N ILE A 139 1.69 -10.56 -31.20
CA ILE A 139 2.21 -9.32 -31.78
C ILE A 139 3.59 -9.07 -31.17
N SER A 140 4.65 -9.03 -31.98
CA SER A 140 6.00 -8.74 -31.49
C SER A 140 6.58 -7.50 -32.18
N LYS A 141 6.64 -6.37 -31.50
CA LYS A 141 7.37 -5.21 -32.02
C LYS A 141 8.87 -5.53 -32.02
N ASP A 142 9.45 -5.65 -33.21
CA ASP A 142 10.84 -6.04 -33.45
C ASP A 142 11.47 -5.05 -34.44
N ALA A 143 12.69 -4.62 -34.15
CA ALA A 143 13.36 -3.44 -34.71
C ALA A 143 13.46 -3.46 -36.24
N THR A 144 12.81 -2.51 -36.93
CA THR A 144 13.26 -2.09 -38.28
C THR A 144 13.49 -0.58 -38.41
N VAL A 145 12.99 0.23 -37.47
CA VAL A 145 13.30 1.66 -37.37
C VAL A 145 13.61 1.99 -35.90
N ALA A 146 14.90 2.01 -35.56
CA ALA A 146 15.37 2.23 -34.19
C ALA A 146 14.74 3.51 -33.58
N GLY A 147 14.13 3.37 -32.40
CA GLY A 147 13.76 4.51 -31.55
C GLY A 147 12.35 5.10 -31.67
N THR A 148 11.45 4.57 -32.51
CA THR A 148 10.06 5.11 -32.56
C THR A 148 9.15 4.39 -31.56
N ALA A 149 8.81 5.08 -30.47
CA ALA A 149 7.75 4.65 -29.57
C ALA A 149 6.44 4.52 -30.35
N SER A 150 5.62 3.53 -30.02
CA SER A 150 4.29 3.37 -30.64
C SER A 150 3.30 2.90 -29.61
N THR A 151 2.01 3.13 -29.87
CA THR A 151 0.94 2.67 -29.00
C THR A 151 0.05 1.69 -29.75
N LEU A 152 -0.23 0.54 -29.14
CA LEU A 152 -1.35 -0.31 -29.52
C LEU A 152 -2.51 -0.03 -28.57
N THR A 153 -3.64 0.37 -29.12
CA THR A 153 -4.86 0.65 -28.35
C THR A 153 -5.95 -0.31 -28.80
N MET A 154 -6.59 -1.00 -27.86
CA MET A 154 -7.71 -1.90 -28.09
C MET A 154 -8.87 -1.43 -27.21
N ILE A 155 -9.96 -0.96 -27.81
CA ILE A 155 -11.16 -0.48 -27.11
C ILE A 155 -12.35 -1.32 -27.56
N ALA A 156 -12.83 -2.20 -26.67
CA ALA A 156 -13.93 -3.10 -26.93
C ALA A 156 -15.27 -2.60 -26.37
N ALA A 157 -16.31 -2.55 -27.21
CA ALA A 157 -17.70 -2.45 -26.72
C ALA A 157 -18.12 -3.68 -25.91
N GLY A 158 -17.48 -4.83 -26.15
CA GLY A 158 -17.63 -6.07 -25.40
C GLY A 158 -16.41 -6.34 -24.50
N SER A 159 -15.79 -7.50 -24.70
CA SER A 159 -14.61 -7.97 -23.96
C SER A 159 -13.33 -7.91 -24.81
N ILE A 160 -12.17 -7.83 -24.15
CA ILE A 160 -10.86 -8.06 -24.77
C ILE A 160 -10.28 -9.37 -24.21
N ASN A 161 -9.88 -10.29 -25.09
CA ASN A 161 -9.26 -11.56 -24.71
C ASN A 161 -7.88 -11.69 -25.37
N ILE A 162 -6.82 -11.64 -24.56
CA ILE A 162 -5.43 -11.78 -25.00
C ILE A 162 -4.92 -13.16 -24.63
N SER A 163 -4.92 -14.07 -25.61
CA SER A 163 -4.45 -15.45 -25.44
C SER A 163 -3.07 -15.72 -26.04
N GLN A 164 -2.51 -14.75 -26.75
CA GLN A 164 -1.16 -14.80 -27.30
C GLN A 164 -0.29 -13.62 -26.84
N PRO A 165 1.04 -13.73 -26.93
CA PRO A 165 1.93 -12.70 -26.41
C PRO A 165 1.81 -11.36 -27.17
N ILE A 166 1.98 -10.27 -26.43
CA ILE A 166 2.27 -8.94 -26.99
C ILE A 166 3.64 -8.52 -26.47
N THR A 167 4.66 -8.54 -27.32
CA THR A 167 6.05 -8.28 -26.91
C THR A 167 6.64 -7.10 -27.67
N SER A 168 7.56 -6.38 -27.04
CA SER A 168 8.48 -5.46 -27.69
C SER A 168 9.90 -5.86 -27.34
N VAL A 169 10.76 -5.96 -28.34
CA VAL A 169 12.19 -6.25 -28.17
C VAL A 169 13.08 -5.07 -28.56
N ASP A 170 12.52 -4.06 -29.22
CA ASP A 170 13.16 -2.76 -29.47
C ASP A 170 12.12 -1.63 -29.56
N GLY A 171 12.45 -0.48 -28.96
CA GLY A 171 11.54 0.65 -28.76
C GLY A 171 10.39 0.37 -27.78
N ALA A 172 9.94 1.41 -27.08
CA ALA A 172 8.80 1.30 -26.19
C ALA A 172 7.50 1.03 -26.98
N LEU A 173 6.73 0.03 -26.55
CA LEU A 173 5.36 -0.23 -27.02
C LEU A 173 4.37 0.07 -25.89
N SER A 174 3.71 1.21 -25.91
CA SER A 174 2.62 1.46 -24.95
C SER A 174 1.38 0.65 -25.35
N LEU A 175 0.65 0.17 -24.36
CA LEU A 175 -0.56 -0.62 -24.54
C LEU A 175 -1.73 0.02 -23.80
N VAL A 176 -2.84 0.25 -24.49
CA VAL A 176 -4.09 0.71 -23.88
C VAL A 176 -5.18 -0.31 -24.18
N LEU A 177 -5.71 -0.95 -23.15
CA LEU A 177 -6.81 -1.90 -23.23
C LEU A 177 -8.01 -1.31 -22.52
N GLY A 178 -9.15 -1.19 -23.19
CA GLY A 178 -10.40 -0.73 -22.58
C GLY A 178 -11.55 -1.61 -23.02
N ALA A 179 -12.32 -2.16 -22.09
CA ALA A 179 -13.44 -3.04 -22.45
C ALA A 179 -14.64 -2.82 -21.54
N ALA A 180 -15.85 -2.75 -22.10
CA ALA A 180 -17.06 -2.61 -21.29
C ALA A 180 -17.36 -3.86 -20.46
N ALA A 181 -17.17 -5.05 -21.03
CA ALA A 181 -17.40 -6.34 -20.37
C ALA A 181 -16.15 -6.91 -19.69
N GLY A 182 -14.97 -6.33 -19.94
CA GLY A 182 -13.74 -6.67 -19.24
C GLY A 182 -12.58 -7.10 -20.12
N VAL A 183 -11.38 -7.09 -19.52
CA VAL A 183 -10.12 -7.48 -20.18
C VAL A 183 -9.58 -8.74 -19.50
N THR A 184 -9.33 -9.77 -20.31
CA THR A 184 -8.67 -11.01 -19.89
C THR A 184 -7.31 -11.13 -20.56
N VAL A 185 -6.25 -11.24 -19.76
CA VAL A 185 -4.88 -11.46 -20.24
C VAL A 185 -4.36 -12.80 -19.73
N SER A 186 -4.17 -13.74 -20.65
CA SER A 186 -3.73 -15.12 -20.38
C SER A 186 -2.36 -15.45 -20.99
N SER A 187 -1.66 -14.44 -21.52
CA SER A 187 -0.36 -14.59 -22.17
C SER A 187 0.54 -13.41 -21.85
N THR A 188 1.83 -13.53 -22.20
CA THR A 188 2.84 -12.55 -21.81
C THR A 188 2.63 -11.22 -22.51
N ILE A 189 2.63 -10.12 -21.74
CA ILE A 189 2.75 -8.77 -22.30
C ILE A 189 4.07 -8.16 -21.81
N SER A 190 4.94 -7.75 -22.73
CA SER A 190 6.21 -7.07 -22.44
C SER A 190 6.38 -5.88 -23.38
N THR A 191 6.55 -4.68 -22.83
CA THR A 191 6.45 -3.42 -23.59
C THR A 191 7.76 -2.67 -23.76
N LEU A 192 8.86 -3.18 -23.18
CA LEU A 192 10.19 -2.57 -23.22
C LEU A 192 10.18 -1.06 -22.98
N GLY A 193 9.66 -0.61 -21.84
CA GLY A 193 9.60 0.84 -21.55
C GLY A 193 8.27 1.52 -21.88
N GLY A 194 7.33 0.86 -22.57
CA GLY A 194 5.96 1.36 -22.76
C GLY A 194 5.02 1.12 -21.57
N ASP A 195 4.18 2.10 -21.26
CA ASP A 195 3.16 1.98 -20.22
C ASP A 195 2.04 1.01 -20.64
N ILE A 196 1.43 0.36 -19.66
CA ILE A 196 0.27 -0.51 -19.87
C ILE A 196 -0.90 0.06 -19.09
N THR A 197 -1.95 0.48 -19.80
CA THR A 197 -3.20 0.95 -19.20
C THR A 197 -4.32 -0.03 -19.50
N ILE A 198 -5.00 -0.53 -18.48
CA ILE A 198 -6.11 -1.48 -18.62
C ILE A 198 -7.35 -0.91 -17.92
N GLN A 199 -8.45 -0.80 -18.67
CA GLN A 199 -9.71 -0.19 -18.26
C GLN A 199 -10.87 -1.18 -18.46
N GLY A 200 -11.81 -1.20 -17.51
CA GLY A 200 -12.93 -2.16 -17.48
C GLY A 200 -12.77 -3.26 -16.45
N ALA A 201 -13.75 -4.17 -16.34
CA ALA A 201 -13.71 -5.27 -15.39
C ALA A 201 -12.56 -6.24 -15.70
N ASN A 202 -11.50 -6.25 -14.91
CA ASN A 202 -10.26 -6.93 -15.31
C ASN A 202 -10.05 -8.25 -14.57
N ALA A 203 -9.65 -9.27 -15.33
CA ALA A 203 -9.13 -10.54 -14.83
C ALA A 203 -7.77 -10.81 -15.49
N LEU A 204 -6.70 -10.81 -14.69
CA LEU A 204 -5.35 -11.04 -15.22
C LEU A 204 -4.76 -12.34 -14.70
N GLY A 205 -4.01 -13.01 -15.57
CA GLY A 205 -3.05 -14.05 -15.22
C GLY A 205 -1.70 -13.47 -14.78
N SER A 206 -0.76 -14.34 -14.39
CA SER A 206 0.57 -13.98 -13.87
C SER A 206 1.56 -13.44 -14.92
N ALA A 207 1.11 -13.02 -16.10
CA ALA A 207 1.94 -12.93 -17.30
C ALA A 207 2.29 -11.48 -17.75
N LEU A 208 2.07 -10.47 -16.91
CA LEU A 208 2.43 -9.09 -17.26
C LEU A 208 3.90 -8.80 -16.90
N ASP A 209 4.79 -8.61 -17.87
CA ASP A 209 6.20 -8.22 -17.68
C ASP A 209 6.43 -6.73 -17.99
N THR A 210 6.73 -5.92 -16.97
CA THR A 210 6.84 -4.45 -17.08
C THR A 210 8.17 -3.92 -16.56
N SER A 211 9.26 -4.51 -17.04
CA SER A 211 10.64 -4.29 -16.55
C SER A 211 11.11 -2.84 -16.35
N THR A 212 10.40 -1.79 -16.81
CA THR A 212 10.71 -0.37 -16.51
C THR A 212 9.52 0.62 -16.47
N THR A 213 8.24 0.19 -16.44
CA THR A 213 7.10 1.05 -16.84
C THR A 213 5.92 1.07 -15.88
N THR A 214 5.00 2.03 -16.05
CA THR A 214 3.79 2.07 -15.23
C THR A 214 2.75 1.09 -15.77
N VAL A 215 2.27 0.20 -14.90
CA VAL A 215 1.03 -0.54 -15.12
C VAL A 215 -0.09 0.18 -14.38
N ALA A 216 -1.05 0.71 -15.15
CA ALA A 216 -2.22 1.39 -14.62
C ALA A 216 -3.49 0.56 -14.88
N PHE A 217 -4.20 0.23 -13.80
CA PHE A 217 -5.54 -0.32 -13.86
C PHE A 217 -6.53 0.75 -13.45
N ASN A 218 -7.35 1.22 -14.39
CA ASN A 218 -8.38 2.23 -14.13
C ASN A 218 -9.75 1.60 -14.39
N ASN A 219 -10.31 0.97 -13.36
CA ASN A 219 -11.51 0.16 -13.48
C ASN A 219 -12.72 0.83 -12.83
N GLY A 220 -13.82 0.96 -13.59
CA GLY A 220 -15.14 1.36 -13.09
C GLY A 220 -15.87 0.26 -12.29
N ALA A 221 -15.26 -0.92 -12.12
CA ALA A 221 -15.78 -2.11 -11.45
C ALA A 221 -14.72 -2.80 -10.54
N SER A 222 -14.98 -4.04 -10.10
CA SER A 222 -14.03 -4.87 -9.32
C SER A 222 -12.91 -5.45 -10.18
N ILE A 223 -11.74 -5.67 -9.58
CA ILE A 223 -10.61 -6.42 -10.16
C ILE A 223 -10.52 -7.77 -9.44
N SER A 224 -10.89 -8.85 -10.13
CA SER A 224 -11.09 -10.16 -9.50
C SER A 224 -9.79 -10.97 -9.36
N THR A 225 -8.81 -10.73 -10.23
CA THR A 225 -7.49 -11.38 -10.17
C THR A 225 -6.40 -10.45 -10.66
N LEU A 226 -5.31 -10.36 -9.90
CA LEU A 226 -4.11 -9.60 -10.23
C LEU A 226 -2.89 -10.52 -10.26
N GLY A 227 -1.99 -10.32 -11.21
CA GLY A 227 -0.67 -10.95 -11.29
C GLY A 227 0.26 -10.09 -12.14
N GLY A 228 1.57 -10.19 -11.94
CA GLY A 228 2.55 -9.43 -12.74
C GLY A 228 3.96 -9.45 -12.17
N THR A 229 4.93 -9.27 -13.05
CA THR A 229 6.36 -9.13 -12.75
C THR A 229 6.86 -7.86 -13.43
N GLY A 230 7.59 -6.97 -12.76
CA GLY A 230 7.97 -5.72 -13.42
C GLY A 230 8.84 -4.80 -12.61
N GLY A 231 9.62 -3.99 -13.34
CA GLY A 231 10.54 -3.02 -12.76
C GLY A 231 9.91 -1.66 -12.47
N GLY A 232 8.82 -1.31 -13.13
CA GLY A 232 8.17 -0.01 -12.94
C GLY A 232 7.05 0.00 -11.91
N ASN A 233 6.25 1.07 -11.93
CA ASN A 233 5.25 1.35 -10.91
C ASN A 233 3.94 0.58 -11.18
N LEU A 234 3.26 0.17 -10.11
CA LEU A 234 1.92 -0.40 -10.19
C LEU A 234 0.90 0.61 -9.64
N SER A 235 -0.05 1.03 -10.45
CA SER A 235 -1.16 1.89 -10.04
C SER A 235 -2.48 1.18 -10.30
N ILE A 236 -3.30 1.05 -9.27
CA ILE A 236 -4.61 0.41 -9.35
C ILE A 236 -5.65 1.35 -8.77
N THR A 237 -6.67 1.66 -9.57
CA THR A 237 -7.89 2.34 -9.16
C THR A 237 -9.08 1.48 -9.56
N ALA A 238 -9.89 1.09 -8.59
CA ALA A 238 -11.11 0.31 -8.81
C ALA A 238 -12.28 0.91 -8.01
N THR A 239 -13.52 0.74 -8.46
CA THR A 239 -14.70 1.07 -7.62
C THR A 239 -15.08 -0.10 -6.72
N GLY A 240 -14.83 -1.33 -7.19
CA GLY A 240 -15.14 -2.57 -6.50
C GLY A 240 -13.94 -3.18 -5.79
N ALA A 241 -14.10 -4.44 -5.35
CA ALA A 241 -13.05 -5.14 -4.62
C ALA A 241 -11.85 -5.45 -5.52
N ILE A 242 -10.67 -5.47 -4.91
CA ILE A 242 -9.42 -5.93 -5.54
C ILE A 242 -9.02 -7.23 -4.88
N THR A 243 -8.98 -8.31 -5.65
CA THR A 243 -8.57 -9.64 -5.19
C THR A 243 -7.44 -10.21 -6.03
N GLN A 244 -6.63 -11.04 -5.40
CA GLN A 244 -5.48 -11.69 -6.03
C GLN A 244 -5.77 -13.17 -6.30
N ASN A 245 -5.33 -13.69 -7.46
CA ASN A 245 -5.44 -15.12 -7.77
C ASN A 245 -4.48 -15.93 -6.88
N ALA A 246 -4.95 -17.06 -6.36
CA ALA A 246 -4.19 -17.97 -5.50
C ALA A 246 -2.85 -18.46 -6.09
N THR A 247 -2.68 -18.47 -7.41
CA THR A 247 -1.43 -18.92 -8.06
C THR A 247 -0.59 -17.77 -8.64
N SER A 248 -1.07 -16.53 -8.53
CA SER A 248 -0.40 -15.36 -9.08
C SER A 248 0.65 -14.81 -8.12
N THR A 249 1.71 -14.23 -8.70
CA THR A 249 2.74 -13.48 -7.97
C THR A 249 2.72 -12.02 -8.44
N LEU A 250 2.90 -11.10 -7.51
CA LEU A 250 3.17 -9.68 -7.80
C LEU A 250 4.62 -9.40 -7.47
N ASN A 251 5.49 -9.22 -8.46
CA ASN A 251 6.88 -8.82 -8.25
C ASN A 251 7.08 -7.43 -8.83
N ILE A 252 6.98 -6.41 -7.99
CA ILE A 252 6.96 -5.00 -8.38
C ILE A 252 8.22 -4.33 -7.84
N LYS A 253 9.08 -3.80 -8.73
CA LYS A 253 10.29 -3.07 -8.29
C LYS A 253 10.04 -1.59 -8.02
N GLY A 254 9.09 -0.97 -8.72
CA GLY A 254 8.66 0.41 -8.49
C GLY A 254 7.69 0.55 -7.31
N THR A 255 7.14 1.76 -7.15
CA THR A 255 6.10 2.02 -6.14
C THR A 255 4.78 1.36 -6.51
N THR A 256 3.98 1.01 -5.51
CA THR A 256 2.62 0.48 -5.70
C THR A 256 1.60 1.44 -5.08
N SER A 257 0.54 1.78 -5.81
CA SER A 257 -0.60 2.55 -5.31
C SER A 257 -1.89 1.80 -5.60
N VAL A 258 -2.67 1.49 -4.56
CA VAL A 258 -3.92 0.74 -4.68
C VAL A 258 -5.06 1.52 -4.03
N THR A 259 -6.02 1.93 -4.84
CA THR A 259 -7.19 2.69 -4.41
C THR A 259 -8.48 1.97 -4.79
N THR A 260 -9.37 1.77 -3.84
CA THR A 260 -10.75 1.31 -4.10
C THR A 260 -11.80 2.28 -3.59
N GLY A 261 -13.05 2.08 -4.03
CA GLY A 261 -14.22 2.68 -3.40
C GLY A 261 -14.53 2.04 -2.03
N ASN A 262 -15.81 1.81 -1.74
CA ASN A 262 -16.24 1.08 -0.53
C ASN A 262 -16.07 -0.44 -0.71
N ALA A 263 -14.83 -0.90 -0.87
CA ALA A 263 -14.54 -2.30 -1.12
C ALA A 263 -13.22 -2.76 -0.49
N ALA A 264 -13.05 -4.08 -0.42
CA ALA A 264 -11.85 -4.71 0.14
C ALA A 264 -10.67 -4.68 -0.84
N ILE A 265 -9.46 -4.72 -0.29
CA ILE A 265 -8.21 -4.97 -1.02
C ILE A 265 -7.58 -6.23 -0.41
N THR A 266 -7.39 -7.28 -1.20
CA THR A 266 -6.83 -8.56 -0.74
C THR A 266 -5.68 -8.99 -1.64
N LEU A 267 -4.45 -8.64 -1.24
CA LEU A 267 -3.18 -8.93 -1.92
C LEU A 267 -2.30 -9.81 -1.03
N THR A 268 -2.80 -11.01 -0.70
CA THR A 268 -2.28 -11.81 0.42
C THR A 268 -1.44 -13.01 0.01
N GLN A 269 -1.07 -13.15 -1.27
CA GLN A 269 -0.21 -14.26 -1.68
C GLN A 269 1.19 -14.12 -1.09
N ALA A 270 1.71 -15.21 -0.53
CA ALA A 270 3.02 -15.22 0.13
C ALA A 270 4.19 -14.98 -0.84
N SER A 271 3.97 -15.13 -2.14
CA SER A 271 4.97 -14.89 -3.18
C SER A 271 5.05 -13.43 -3.64
N ASN A 272 4.16 -12.56 -3.19
CA ASN A 272 4.23 -11.13 -3.52
C ASN A 272 5.56 -10.52 -3.08
N ASP A 273 6.13 -9.65 -3.88
CA ASP A 273 7.43 -9.03 -3.70
C ASP A 273 7.34 -7.55 -4.14
N PHE A 274 7.00 -6.67 -3.20
CA PHE A 274 6.89 -5.22 -3.35
C PHE A 274 8.18 -4.54 -2.89
N ASN A 275 9.05 -4.16 -3.83
CA ASN A 275 10.36 -3.58 -3.50
C ASN A 275 10.30 -2.04 -3.37
N GLY A 276 9.25 -1.40 -3.90
CA GLY A 276 8.96 0.01 -3.70
C GLY A 276 7.85 0.24 -2.66
N ALA A 277 7.68 1.48 -2.23
CA ALA A 277 6.68 1.82 -1.23
C ALA A 277 5.24 1.52 -1.71
N VAL A 278 4.41 0.95 -0.83
CA VAL A 278 3.02 0.57 -1.12
C VAL A 278 2.05 1.52 -0.43
N SER A 279 1.29 2.29 -1.20
CA SER A 279 0.21 3.16 -0.71
C SER A 279 -1.15 2.51 -0.93
N LEU A 280 -2.02 2.57 0.08
CA LEU A 280 -3.29 1.84 0.12
C LEU A 280 -4.43 2.78 0.54
N ALA A 281 -5.53 2.78 -0.22
CA ALA A 281 -6.70 3.58 0.08
C ALA A 281 -8.01 2.82 -0.23
N ASN A 282 -8.99 2.91 0.67
CA ASN A 282 -10.36 2.52 0.37
C ASN A 282 -11.37 3.42 1.10
N THR A 283 -12.44 3.82 0.40
CA THR A 283 -13.49 4.68 0.98
C THR A 283 -14.57 3.83 1.64
N GLY A 284 -14.32 3.32 2.85
CA GLY A 284 -15.33 2.63 3.65
C GLY A 284 -14.79 1.57 4.60
N GLY A 285 -15.67 0.91 5.36
CA GLY A 285 -15.28 0.00 6.46
C GLY A 285 -14.76 -1.38 6.04
N ASN A 286 -14.52 -1.62 4.76
CA ASN A 286 -14.05 -2.91 4.25
C ASN A 286 -12.56 -3.14 4.56
N ALA A 287 -12.20 -4.41 4.77
CA ALA A 287 -10.84 -4.77 5.16
C ALA A 287 -9.85 -4.65 3.99
N VAL A 288 -8.62 -4.29 4.34
CA VAL A 288 -7.43 -4.30 3.49
C VAL A 288 -6.44 -5.30 4.06
N ALA A 289 -5.95 -6.21 3.24
CA ALA A 289 -4.96 -7.21 3.61
C ALA A 289 -3.86 -7.30 2.55
N ILE A 290 -2.61 -7.25 3.00
CA ILE A 290 -1.42 -7.37 2.14
C ILE A 290 -0.37 -8.28 2.78
N THR A 291 0.23 -9.14 1.95
CA THR A 291 1.35 -9.99 2.31
C THR A 291 2.52 -9.69 1.39
N ASP A 292 3.74 -9.68 1.93
CA ASP A 292 4.98 -9.55 1.17
C ASP A 292 6.00 -10.62 1.58
N LEU A 293 6.72 -11.14 0.57
CA LEU A 293 7.73 -12.18 0.67
C LEU A 293 8.99 -11.68 1.35
N ASN A 294 9.33 -10.39 1.28
CA ASN A 294 10.52 -9.85 1.91
C ASN A 294 10.18 -8.58 2.72
N ALA A 295 11.02 -7.55 2.65
CA ALA A 295 10.83 -6.33 3.40
C ALA A 295 9.73 -5.48 2.74
N LEU A 296 8.71 -5.12 3.51
CA LEU A 296 7.61 -4.30 3.03
C LEU A 296 7.73 -2.88 3.58
N THR A 297 7.70 -1.90 2.68
CA THR A 297 7.56 -0.48 3.07
C THR A 297 6.19 0.02 2.66
N LEU A 298 5.36 0.40 3.64
CA LEU A 298 4.13 1.13 3.37
C LEU A 298 4.43 2.62 3.15
N GLY A 299 3.71 3.21 2.21
CA GLY A 299 3.73 4.63 1.90
C GLY A 299 2.63 5.38 2.64
N THR A 300 1.73 6.01 1.89
CA THR A 300 0.56 6.71 2.46
C THR A 300 -0.63 5.77 2.58
N LEU A 301 -1.25 5.75 3.75
CA LEU A 301 -2.44 4.95 4.05
C LEU A 301 -3.67 5.84 4.20
N ALA A 302 -4.76 5.47 3.52
CA ALA A 302 -6.09 6.04 3.69
C ALA A 302 -7.12 4.90 3.72
N VAL A 303 -6.94 3.98 4.68
CA VAL A 303 -7.76 2.78 4.81
C VAL A 303 -8.95 3.07 5.72
N GLY A 304 -10.17 2.93 5.23
CA GLY A 304 -11.38 3.18 6.03
C GLY A 304 -11.76 2.06 7.00
N GLY A 305 -11.34 0.82 6.71
CA GLY A 305 -11.62 -0.37 7.51
C GLY A 305 -10.41 -0.92 8.26
N ASN A 306 -10.41 -2.24 8.48
CA ASN A 306 -9.28 -2.94 9.10
C ASN A 306 -8.10 -3.05 8.12
N LEU A 307 -6.87 -2.95 8.62
CA LEU A 307 -5.65 -3.18 7.87
C LEU A 307 -4.86 -4.36 8.47
N THR A 308 -4.65 -5.42 7.67
CA THR A 308 -3.78 -6.55 8.02
C THR A 308 -2.55 -6.54 7.10
N VAL A 309 -1.36 -6.53 7.68
CA VAL A 309 -0.09 -6.45 6.95
C VAL A 309 0.82 -7.56 7.45
N THR A 310 1.29 -8.41 6.52
CA THR A 310 2.25 -9.47 6.82
C THR A 310 3.48 -9.30 5.92
N SER A 311 4.67 -9.35 6.50
CA SER A 311 5.95 -9.31 5.78
C SER A 311 6.85 -10.40 6.35
N THR A 312 7.69 -11.03 5.52
CA THR A 312 8.73 -11.96 6.02
C THR A 312 10.13 -11.32 6.12
N GLY A 313 10.22 -10.01 5.86
CA GLY A 313 11.37 -9.15 6.12
C GLY A 313 11.02 -7.98 7.04
N ALA A 314 11.86 -6.95 7.05
CA ALA A 314 11.60 -5.74 7.82
C ALA A 314 10.32 -5.05 7.31
N LEU A 315 9.47 -4.61 8.23
CA LEU A 315 8.21 -3.95 7.90
C LEU A 315 8.25 -2.48 8.32
N ASN A 316 8.09 -1.56 7.38
CA ASN A 316 7.87 -0.15 7.67
C ASN A 316 6.38 0.19 7.50
N LEU A 317 5.75 0.71 8.55
CA LEU A 317 4.30 1.00 8.60
C LEU A 317 3.89 2.29 7.87
N GLY A 318 4.84 3.09 7.39
CA GLY A 318 4.53 4.31 6.66
C GLY A 318 3.79 5.33 7.52
N GLN A 319 2.81 6.00 6.92
CA GLN A 319 2.06 7.11 7.51
C GLN A 319 0.59 7.13 7.03
N GLY A 320 -0.28 7.90 7.71
CA GLY A 320 -1.66 8.11 7.28
C GLY A 320 -2.69 7.58 8.28
N SER A 321 -3.79 6.99 7.79
CA SER A 321 -4.92 6.57 8.63
C SER A 321 -5.44 5.16 8.34
N VAL A 322 -5.83 4.47 9.41
CA VAL A 322 -6.61 3.23 9.41
C VAL A 322 -7.87 3.44 10.25
N GLY A 323 -9.03 3.41 9.61
CA GLY A 323 -10.34 3.66 10.23
C GLY A 323 -10.91 2.49 11.03
N GLY A 324 -10.26 1.33 11.01
CA GLY A 324 -10.53 0.16 11.85
C GLY A 324 -9.30 -0.31 12.63
N SER A 325 -9.19 -1.62 12.85
CA SER A 325 -8.04 -2.24 13.53
C SER A 325 -6.82 -2.37 12.61
N LEU A 326 -5.62 -2.25 13.18
CA LEU A 326 -4.35 -2.53 12.50
C LEU A 326 -3.75 -3.82 13.05
N THR A 327 -3.41 -4.78 12.19
CA THR A 327 -2.60 -5.96 12.54
C THR A 327 -1.36 -6.02 11.65
N ALA A 328 -0.18 -5.81 12.22
CA ALA A 328 1.10 -5.81 11.52
C ALA A 328 2.02 -6.93 12.03
N THR A 329 2.47 -7.82 11.14
CA THR A 329 3.36 -8.94 11.49
C THR A 329 4.57 -9.00 10.56
N SER A 330 5.78 -9.07 11.12
CA SER A 330 7.05 -9.13 10.36
C SER A 330 7.82 -10.45 10.53
N ASN A 331 7.22 -11.45 11.16
CA ASN A 331 7.79 -12.80 11.31
C ASN A 331 9.23 -12.83 11.87
N ASN A 332 9.45 -12.17 13.01
CA ASN A 332 10.76 -12.00 13.67
C ASN A 332 11.72 -11.01 13.02
N ASN A 333 11.24 -10.10 12.17
CA ASN A 333 12.05 -8.98 11.64
C ASN A 333 11.65 -7.64 12.27
N PRO A 334 12.47 -6.59 12.15
CA PRO A 334 12.14 -5.28 12.71
C PRO A 334 10.85 -4.69 12.12
N ILE A 335 10.04 -4.05 12.96
CA ILE A 335 8.94 -3.18 12.53
C ILE A 335 9.33 -1.73 12.82
N SER A 336 9.24 -0.88 11.82
CA SER A 336 9.60 0.53 11.90
C SER A 336 8.50 1.43 11.33
N GLN A 337 8.71 2.74 11.43
CA GLN A 337 7.83 3.74 10.83
C GLN A 337 8.65 4.86 10.20
N SER A 338 8.19 5.34 9.05
CA SER A 338 8.62 6.62 8.47
C SER A 338 8.12 7.81 9.32
N SER A 339 8.90 8.88 9.41
CA SER A 339 8.63 10.07 10.25
C SER A 339 8.55 11.32 9.37
N PRO A 340 7.79 12.36 9.75
CA PRO A 340 6.32 12.51 9.86
C PRO A 340 5.63 12.90 8.52
N PRO A 341 4.27 12.87 8.38
CA PRO A 341 3.22 12.70 9.42
C PRO A 341 3.14 11.30 10.03
N GLY A 342 2.49 11.18 11.19
CA GLY A 342 2.32 9.91 11.90
C GLY A 342 1.21 9.01 11.35
N LEU A 343 0.91 7.94 12.08
CA LEU A 343 -0.11 6.94 11.76
C LEU A 343 -1.27 7.03 12.76
N SER A 344 -2.50 7.22 12.26
CA SER A 344 -3.73 7.22 13.05
C SER A 344 -4.45 5.89 12.89
N VAL A 345 -4.83 5.24 14.00
CA VAL A 345 -5.61 3.99 13.99
C VAL A 345 -6.73 4.10 15.01
N THR A 346 -7.97 3.94 14.57
CA THR A 346 -9.13 4.09 15.46
C THR A 346 -9.44 2.82 16.27
N GLY A 347 -9.18 1.64 15.68
CA GLY A 347 -9.42 0.33 16.28
C GLY A 347 -8.22 -0.25 17.03
N LEU A 348 -8.32 -1.54 17.39
CA LEU A 348 -7.23 -2.26 18.06
C LEU A 348 -5.98 -2.30 17.16
N THR A 349 -4.84 -1.91 17.70
CA THR A 349 -3.54 -2.00 17.04
C THR A 349 -2.75 -3.18 17.59
N THR A 350 -2.41 -4.15 16.75
CA THR A 350 -1.55 -5.29 17.08
C THR A 350 -0.31 -5.24 16.20
N ILE A 351 0.88 -5.18 16.81
CA ILE A 351 2.17 -5.12 16.11
C ILE A 351 3.06 -6.23 16.65
N ASN A 352 3.41 -7.18 15.79
CA ASN A 352 4.17 -8.38 16.15
C ASN A 352 5.47 -8.47 15.34
N ALA A 353 6.56 -8.00 15.96
CA ALA A 353 7.92 -8.16 15.50
C ALA A 353 8.59 -9.45 16.00
N GLY A 354 7.87 -10.31 16.73
CA GLY A 354 8.42 -11.53 17.32
C GLY A 354 9.61 -11.22 18.23
N THR A 355 10.78 -11.79 17.95
CA THR A 355 12.02 -11.52 18.69
C THR A 355 12.79 -10.27 18.24
N SER A 356 12.31 -9.55 17.22
CA SER A 356 12.97 -8.36 16.65
C SER A 356 12.46 -7.05 17.27
N SER A 357 12.95 -5.91 16.76
CA SER A 357 12.64 -4.59 17.31
C SER A 357 11.35 -3.96 16.76
N ILE A 358 10.70 -3.11 17.55
CA ILE A 358 9.68 -2.14 17.11
C ILE A 358 10.23 -0.72 17.30
N ASN A 359 10.13 0.11 16.26
CA ASN A 359 10.55 1.52 16.26
C ASN A 359 9.52 2.42 15.56
N LEU A 360 8.61 3.02 16.32
CA LEU A 360 7.57 3.95 15.83
C LEU A 360 7.82 5.36 16.39
N PRO A 361 8.79 6.11 15.85
CA PRO A 361 9.19 7.40 16.40
C PRO A 361 8.27 8.56 15.99
N GLY A 362 7.21 8.33 15.21
CA GLY A 362 6.36 9.41 14.68
C GLY A 362 5.61 10.18 15.77
N PRO A 363 5.90 11.47 16.04
CA PRO A 363 5.21 12.23 17.08
C PRO A 363 3.73 12.47 16.74
N GLY A 364 3.30 12.36 15.48
CA GLY A 364 1.90 12.51 15.07
C GLY A 364 1.07 11.23 15.09
N ASN A 365 1.57 10.15 15.70
CA ASN A 365 0.84 8.89 15.79
C ASN A 365 -0.40 9.02 16.68
N ALA A 366 -1.54 8.49 16.25
CA ALA A 366 -2.81 8.54 16.98
C ALA A 366 -3.49 7.17 16.99
N PHE A 367 -2.96 6.25 17.79
CA PHE A 367 -3.59 4.96 18.10
C PHE A 367 -4.62 5.19 19.22
N THR A 368 -5.90 5.30 18.85
CA THR A 368 -6.99 5.61 19.81
C THR A 368 -7.67 4.36 20.37
N GLY A 369 -7.51 3.22 19.71
CA GLY A 369 -7.90 1.92 20.27
C GLY A 369 -6.84 1.34 21.19
N GLY A 370 -7.05 0.10 21.65
CA GLY A 370 -6.03 -0.63 22.41
C GLY A 370 -4.77 -0.88 21.57
N VAL A 371 -3.61 -1.02 22.22
CA VAL A 371 -2.34 -1.35 21.55
C VAL A 371 -1.72 -2.60 22.17
N LEU A 372 -1.44 -3.60 21.33
CA LEU A 372 -0.75 -4.84 21.66
C LEU A 372 0.55 -4.93 20.87
N LEU A 373 1.68 -4.95 21.58
CA LEU A 373 3.02 -5.01 20.98
C LEU A 373 3.72 -6.30 21.40
N SER A 374 4.28 -7.02 20.43
CA SER A 374 5.12 -8.20 20.64
C SER A 374 6.46 -7.98 19.94
N ALA A 375 7.55 -7.89 20.70
CA ALA A 375 8.89 -7.58 20.20
C ALA A 375 9.98 -8.07 21.15
N GLY A 376 11.18 -8.32 20.62
CA GLY A 376 12.40 -8.49 21.42
C GLY A 376 12.90 -7.17 22.03
N THR A 377 12.67 -6.07 21.32
CA THR A 377 13.07 -4.71 21.74
C THR A 377 12.03 -3.71 21.24
N ILE A 378 11.71 -2.67 22.03
CA ILE A 378 10.97 -1.50 21.53
C ILE A 378 11.92 -0.32 21.69
N THR A 379 12.37 0.27 20.57
CA THR A 379 13.39 1.33 20.55
C THR A 379 12.77 2.72 20.70
N ALA A 380 11.62 2.95 20.05
CA ALA A 380 10.81 4.14 20.23
C ALA A 380 9.34 3.79 19.97
N PHE A 381 8.44 4.39 20.74
CA PHE A 381 7.00 4.32 20.52
C PHE A 381 6.40 5.66 20.91
N GLN A 382 6.10 6.49 19.92
CA GLN A 382 5.38 7.73 20.11
C GLN A 382 3.92 7.53 19.69
N ASN A 383 3.01 8.08 20.49
CA ASN A 383 1.58 8.15 20.23
C ASN A 383 1.10 9.51 20.74
N SER A 384 1.14 10.53 19.89
CA SER A 384 0.56 11.84 20.20
C SER A 384 -0.61 12.11 19.27
N VAL A 385 -1.81 12.13 19.83
CA VAL A 385 -3.02 12.60 19.16
C VAL A 385 -2.85 14.10 18.88
N SER A 386 -2.49 14.48 17.65
CA SER A 386 -2.13 15.86 17.31
C SER A 386 -3.29 16.67 16.71
N THR A 387 -3.68 17.74 17.43
CA THR A 387 -3.86 19.13 16.93
C THR A 387 -5.21 19.74 16.51
N THR A 388 -6.39 19.19 16.85
CA THR A 388 -7.63 20.03 16.77
C THR A 388 -8.76 19.78 17.78
N LEU A 389 -8.49 19.09 18.89
CA LEU A 389 -9.41 19.08 20.05
C LEU A 389 -8.58 19.17 21.35
N THR A 390 -9.05 20.00 22.27
CA THR A 390 -8.67 20.12 23.69
C THR A 390 -8.60 18.77 24.43
N PRO A 391 -8.02 18.73 25.66
CA PRO A 391 -6.73 18.11 26.00
C PRO A 391 -6.61 16.61 25.63
N VAL A 392 -5.38 16.23 25.25
CA VAL A 392 -4.94 14.93 24.71
C VAL A 392 -5.44 13.73 25.54
N GLY A 393 -6.12 12.78 24.90
CA GLY A 393 -6.81 11.66 25.55
C GLY A 393 -5.88 10.56 26.09
N ASP A 394 -6.45 9.71 26.95
CA ASP A 394 -5.74 8.65 27.68
C ASP A 394 -5.19 7.53 26.74
N ILE A 395 -4.10 6.85 27.16
CA ILE A 395 -3.52 5.66 26.54
C ILE A 395 -3.88 4.43 27.38
N THR A 396 -4.29 3.30 26.77
CA THR A 396 -4.39 2.01 27.48
C THR A 396 -3.36 1.01 26.98
N ILE A 397 -2.51 0.51 27.89
CA ILE A 397 -1.43 -0.45 27.66
C ILE A 397 -1.88 -1.84 28.11
N GLY A 398 -1.81 -2.84 27.23
CA GLY A 398 -2.01 -4.25 27.58
C GLY A 398 -0.73 -4.94 28.06
N ASN A 399 -0.59 -6.24 27.81
CA ASN A 399 0.65 -6.95 28.11
C ASN A 399 1.78 -6.49 27.16
N ILE A 400 2.91 -6.11 27.72
CA ILE A 400 4.16 -5.82 27.02
C ILE A 400 5.24 -6.77 27.57
N THR A 401 6.02 -7.39 26.71
CA THR A 401 7.24 -8.12 27.11
C THR A 401 8.39 -7.73 26.20
N ILE A 402 9.53 -7.39 26.79
CA ILE A 402 10.73 -6.89 26.13
C ILE A 402 11.96 -7.59 26.75
N PRO A 403 12.64 -8.50 26.05
CA PRO A 403 13.91 -9.11 26.50
C PRO A 403 15.02 -8.12 26.89
N GLY A 404 15.10 -6.96 26.23
CA GLY A 404 16.17 -5.98 26.41
C GLY A 404 15.83 -4.57 25.88
N GLY A 405 16.24 -3.49 26.54
CA GLY A 405 16.18 -2.11 26.00
C GLY A 405 15.38 -1.10 26.82
N THR A 406 14.90 -0.01 26.18
CA THR A 406 14.12 1.05 26.87
C THR A 406 12.71 1.16 26.33
N LEU A 407 11.68 0.83 27.12
CA LEU A 407 10.29 1.18 26.82
C LEU A 407 10.06 2.64 27.18
N THR A 408 9.72 3.50 26.22
CA THR A 408 9.23 4.86 26.52
C THR A 408 7.79 4.99 26.06
N VAL A 409 6.89 5.44 26.94
CA VAL A 409 5.50 5.75 26.61
C VAL A 409 5.21 7.17 27.06
N THR A 410 4.70 8.01 26.16
CA THR A 410 4.24 9.36 26.51
C THR A 410 2.79 9.53 26.08
N ALA A 411 1.91 9.93 27.00
CA ALA A 411 0.52 10.30 26.78
C ALA A 411 0.34 11.77 27.16
N GLY A 412 -0.44 12.55 26.40
CA GLY A 412 -0.84 13.88 26.86
C GLY A 412 -2.02 13.86 27.85
N GLY A 413 -2.70 12.70 27.98
CA GLY A 413 -3.70 12.37 29.01
C GLY A 413 -3.16 11.31 29.98
N SER A 414 -4.03 10.45 30.50
CA SER A 414 -3.63 9.35 31.40
C SER A 414 -3.01 8.17 30.64
N ILE A 415 -2.23 7.32 31.31
CA ILE A 415 -1.74 6.02 30.85
C ILE A 415 -2.38 4.96 31.74
N THR A 416 -3.35 4.21 31.25
CA THR A 416 -3.96 3.06 31.91
C THR A 416 -3.22 1.77 31.53
N ILE A 417 -2.80 0.97 32.48
CA ILE A 417 -2.09 -0.30 32.28
C ILE A 417 -3.04 -1.42 32.69
N ASN A 418 -3.51 -2.21 31.71
CA ASN A 418 -4.46 -3.32 31.88
C ASN A 418 -3.79 -4.69 31.75
N GLY A 419 -2.46 -4.74 31.59
CA GLY A 419 -1.70 -5.98 31.43
C GLY A 419 -0.25 -5.86 31.89
N ASN A 420 0.46 -6.98 32.01
CA ASN A 420 1.82 -7.01 32.55
C ASN A 420 2.82 -6.36 31.59
N ILE A 421 3.69 -5.48 32.07
CA ILE A 421 4.82 -4.91 31.34
C ILE A 421 6.12 -5.54 31.87
N ASN A 422 6.80 -6.36 31.08
CA ASN A 422 8.03 -7.04 31.49
C ASN A 422 9.21 -6.70 30.58
N VAL A 423 10.15 -5.90 31.06
CA VAL A 423 11.43 -5.61 30.42
C VAL A 423 12.53 -6.41 31.12
N THR A 424 12.92 -7.57 30.59
CA THR A 424 13.85 -8.50 31.25
C THR A 424 15.19 -7.86 31.58
N THR A 425 15.72 -7.01 30.68
CA THR A 425 16.91 -6.17 30.92
C THR A 425 16.70 -4.76 30.36
N GLY A 426 16.83 -3.70 31.16
CA GLY A 426 16.74 -2.31 30.67
C GLY A 426 15.70 -1.43 31.35
N THR A 427 15.24 -0.38 30.69
CA THR A 427 14.50 0.74 31.33
C THR A 427 13.03 0.81 30.85
N ILE A 428 12.11 1.19 31.72
CA ILE A 428 10.76 1.67 31.37
C ILE A 428 10.71 3.16 31.72
N LEU A 429 10.16 3.99 30.86
CA LEU A 429 9.87 5.41 31.08
C LEU A 429 8.43 5.70 30.64
N LEU A 430 7.53 5.93 31.59
CA LEU A 430 6.14 6.30 31.30
C LEU A 430 5.93 7.78 31.62
N SER A 431 5.33 8.56 30.73
CA SER A 431 5.08 9.98 30.89
C SER A 431 3.62 10.33 30.57
N ALA A 432 2.80 10.65 31.55
CA ALA A 432 1.41 11.08 31.39
C ALA A 432 1.27 12.60 31.59
N GLY A 433 0.48 13.26 30.76
CA GLY A 433 0.18 14.70 30.82
C GLY A 433 1.00 15.58 29.86
N ASN A 434 0.47 16.76 29.53
CA ASN A 434 1.15 17.80 28.75
C ASN A 434 1.79 18.86 29.68
N ALA A 435 3.12 19.04 29.62
CA ALA A 435 3.86 20.00 30.45
C ALA A 435 3.53 21.48 30.18
N THR A 436 2.79 21.81 29.12
CA THR A 436 2.66 23.19 28.62
C THR A 436 1.38 23.93 29.02
N THR A 437 0.37 23.27 29.61
CA THR A 437 -0.86 23.93 30.07
C THR A 437 -1.30 23.42 31.44
N SER A 438 -1.27 24.28 32.46
CA SER A 438 -1.76 23.95 33.81
C SER A 438 -3.28 24.15 33.92
N PRO A 439 -4.05 23.23 34.53
CA PRO A 439 -3.62 21.93 35.06
C PRO A 439 -3.83 20.82 34.01
N ALA A 440 -2.75 20.18 33.55
CA ALA A 440 -2.84 19.00 32.68
C ALA A 440 -2.92 17.72 33.53
N SER A 441 -4.12 17.15 33.65
CA SER A 441 -4.47 16.05 34.56
C SER A 441 -4.19 14.65 34.00
N GLY A 442 -2.97 14.39 33.48
CA GLY A 442 -2.59 13.03 33.04
C GLY A 442 -2.19 12.14 34.22
N GLN A 443 -2.84 11.00 34.41
CA GLN A 443 -2.51 10.00 35.45
C GLN A 443 -1.82 8.77 34.89
N ILE A 444 -1.03 8.03 35.67
CA ILE A 444 -0.70 6.65 35.32
C ILE A 444 -1.58 5.74 36.18
N ILE A 445 -2.50 5.02 35.54
CA ILE A 445 -3.53 4.18 36.14
C ILE A 445 -3.14 2.72 35.93
N LEU A 446 -3.22 1.88 36.96
CA LEU A 446 -3.09 0.43 36.82
C LEU A 446 -4.47 -0.18 37.01
N ALA A 447 -5.06 -0.77 35.97
CA ALA A 447 -6.33 -1.48 36.09
C ALA A 447 -6.09 -2.98 36.25
N GLY A 448 -6.71 -3.56 37.29
CA GLY A 448 -6.42 -4.94 37.69
C GLY A 448 -5.03 -5.07 38.33
N THR A 449 -4.39 -6.23 38.23
CA THR A 449 -3.09 -6.52 38.88
C THR A 449 -1.93 -6.67 37.86
N PRO A 450 -1.58 -5.65 37.06
CA PRO A 450 -0.47 -5.76 36.13
C PRO A 450 0.88 -5.77 36.88
N THR A 451 1.81 -6.62 36.46
CA THR A 451 3.21 -6.56 36.90
C THR A 451 4.03 -5.66 35.98
N ILE A 452 4.83 -4.76 36.56
CA ILE A 452 5.79 -3.92 35.82
C ILE A 452 7.20 -4.31 36.26
N THR A 453 7.94 -4.97 35.39
CA THR A 453 9.28 -5.50 35.65
C THR A 453 10.26 -4.82 34.71
N ALA A 454 11.36 -4.26 35.23
CA ALA A 454 12.48 -3.74 34.44
C ALA A 454 13.75 -3.63 35.29
N SER A 455 14.91 -3.46 34.65
CA SER A 455 16.12 -3.04 35.37
C SER A 455 16.00 -1.60 35.90
N ARG A 456 15.24 -0.72 35.25
CA ARG A 456 14.92 0.63 35.74
C ARG A 456 13.50 0.99 35.35
N VAL A 457 12.74 1.64 36.22
CA VAL A 457 11.41 2.17 35.90
C VAL A 457 11.37 3.65 36.29
N GLY A 458 11.08 4.51 35.32
CA GLY A 458 10.80 5.92 35.46
C GLY A 458 9.35 6.21 35.15
N LEU A 459 8.68 6.97 36.01
CA LEU A 459 7.29 7.36 35.87
C LEU A 459 7.22 8.88 36.02
N VAL A 460 6.60 9.56 35.06
CA VAL A 460 6.38 11.00 35.02
C VAL A 460 4.87 11.18 34.83
N GLY A 461 4.16 11.73 35.82
CA GLY A 461 2.71 11.90 35.75
C GLY A 461 2.19 12.68 36.95
N TYR A 462 1.06 13.37 36.80
CA TYR A 462 0.56 14.29 37.84
C TYR A 462 -0.09 13.55 39.02
N THR A 463 -0.58 12.32 38.83
CA THR A 463 -1.07 11.43 39.92
C THR A 463 -0.96 9.96 39.50
N ILE A 464 -0.61 9.05 40.42
CA ILE A 464 -0.74 7.59 40.20
C ILE A 464 -2.08 7.17 40.83
N GLY A 465 -3.10 6.92 40.00
CA GLY A 465 -4.42 6.50 40.45
C GLY A 465 -4.50 4.97 40.54
N ILE A 466 -4.59 4.42 41.76
CA ILE A 466 -4.91 3.00 41.99
C ILE A 466 -6.39 2.86 42.35
N PRO A 467 -7.27 2.44 41.43
CA PRO A 467 -8.67 2.24 41.75
C PRO A 467 -8.79 0.97 42.61
N THR A 468 -9.05 1.16 43.91
CA THR A 468 -9.58 0.17 44.86
C THR A 468 -9.10 -1.28 44.62
N GLN A 469 -7.99 -1.68 45.27
CA GLN A 469 -7.46 -3.05 45.38
C GLN A 469 -6.60 -3.62 44.21
N PRO A 470 -5.57 -2.91 43.71
CA PRO A 470 -4.44 -3.61 43.08
C PRO A 470 -3.09 -3.36 43.75
N LEU A 471 -2.31 -4.43 43.91
CA LEU A 471 -0.94 -4.43 44.39
C LEU A 471 0.02 -4.01 43.26
N LEU A 472 0.57 -2.78 43.30
CA LEU A 472 1.67 -2.38 42.43
C LEU A 472 2.95 -3.16 42.83
N THR A 473 3.21 -4.28 42.15
CA THR A 473 4.48 -5.02 42.30
C THR A 473 5.47 -4.55 41.24
N ILE A 474 6.35 -3.61 41.60
CA ILE A 474 7.52 -3.25 40.80
C ILE A 474 8.66 -4.18 41.22
N GLY A 475 8.80 -5.32 40.55
CA GLY A 475 9.81 -6.33 40.86
C GLY A 475 11.10 -6.06 40.10
N GLY A 476 12.11 -5.48 40.75
CA GLY A 476 13.46 -5.40 40.20
C GLY A 476 14.21 -6.72 40.43
N GLY A 477 14.14 -7.65 39.48
CA GLY A 477 15.13 -8.74 39.39
C GLY A 477 16.48 -8.17 38.97
N VAL A 478 17.50 -8.37 39.81
CA VAL A 478 18.93 -7.99 39.63
C VAL A 478 19.22 -6.50 39.36
N GLY A 479 19.44 -5.73 40.45
CA GLY A 479 20.33 -4.55 40.45
C GLY A 479 19.74 -3.20 40.03
N GLY A 480 18.43 -3.08 39.87
CA GLY A 480 17.77 -1.84 39.44
C GLY A 480 17.49 -0.82 40.55
N SER A 481 17.63 0.48 40.27
CA SER A 481 17.12 1.58 41.10
C SER A 481 15.78 2.09 40.53
N ILE A 482 14.80 2.28 41.41
CA ILE A 482 13.53 2.96 41.11
C ILE A 482 13.75 4.45 41.41
N THR A 483 13.64 5.32 40.40
CA THR A 483 13.71 6.77 40.57
C THR A 483 12.31 7.36 40.43
N LEU A 484 11.68 7.75 41.54
CA LEU A 484 10.49 8.60 41.51
C LEU A 484 10.95 10.06 41.48
N ALA A 485 11.03 10.63 40.28
CA ALA A 485 11.33 12.04 40.10
C ALA A 485 10.01 12.85 40.19
N ALA A 486 9.58 13.21 41.40
CA ALA A 486 8.54 14.22 41.57
C ALA A 486 9.21 15.60 41.46
N LEU A 487 8.89 16.43 40.46
CA LEU A 487 9.62 17.67 40.25
C LEU A 487 8.77 18.88 39.83
N ALA A 488 9.16 20.01 40.43
CA ALA A 488 8.69 21.40 40.35
C ALA A 488 7.50 21.79 41.25
N SER A 489 7.67 22.93 41.90
CA SER A 489 6.98 23.47 43.07
C SER A 489 5.44 23.39 43.03
N GLY A 490 4.87 22.69 44.01
CA GLY A 490 3.47 22.90 44.45
C GLY A 490 2.51 21.70 44.33
N GLY A 491 2.90 20.58 43.74
CA GLY A 491 2.04 19.39 43.64
C GLY A 491 2.20 18.43 44.82
N ALA A 492 1.13 18.15 45.56
CA ALA A 492 1.10 17.11 46.58
C ALA A 492 1.04 15.72 45.91
N ALA A 493 1.99 14.83 46.21
CA ALA A 493 1.91 13.43 45.83
C ALA A 493 1.11 12.67 46.90
N SER A 494 -0.06 12.12 46.54
CA SER A 494 -0.82 11.20 47.40
C SER A 494 -0.72 9.77 46.86
N SER A 495 -0.24 8.83 47.66
CA SER A 495 -0.44 7.39 47.43
C SER A 495 -1.50 6.86 48.39
N ASN A 496 -2.51 6.18 47.86
CA ASN A 496 -3.54 5.48 48.64
C ASN A 496 -2.95 4.26 49.41
N THR A 497 -3.65 3.84 50.47
CA THR A 497 -3.21 3.14 51.68
C THR A 497 -2.70 1.70 51.58
N ASP A 498 -2.34 1.16 50.40
CA ASP A 498 -1.97 -0.28 50.30
C ASP A 498 -0.88 -0.63 49.27
N ASN A 499 0.06 0.27 48.96
CA ASN A 499 1.16 -0.03 48.03
C ASN A 499 2.38 -0.63 48.74
N ARG A 500 2.68 -1.92 48.49
CA ARG A 500 3.96 -2.57 48.84
C ARG A 500 4.95 -2.50 47.69
N ILE A 501 5.96 -1.64 47.79
CA ILE A 501 7.09 -1.58 46.84
C ILE A 501 8.19 -2.55 47.30
N ASN A 502 8.38 -3.67 46.59
CA ASN A 502 9.43 -4.66 46.86
C ASN A 502 10.67 -4.39 45.99
N SER A 503 11.60 -3.55 46.48
CA SER A 503 12.88 -3.28 45.83
C SER A 503 14.03 -3.88 46.64
N ASN A 504 14.92 -4.63 45.98
CA ASN A 504 16.14 -5.16 46.61
C ASN A 504 17.28 -4.13 46.72
N SER A 505 17.15 -2.97 46.08
CA SER A 505 18.21 -1.94 45.97
C SER A 505 17.84 -0.60 46.64
N GLY A 506 16.71 -0.55 47.36
CA GLY A 506 16.17 0.69 47.95
C GLY A 506 15.26 1.48 47.00
N ILE A 507 14.69 2.57 47.52
CA ILE A 507 13.83 3.52 46.80
C ILE A 507 14.58 4.86 46.75
N PHE A 508 14.80 5.42 45.55
CA PHE A 508 15.43 6.73 45.38
C PHE A 508 14.39 7.78 45.00
N ILE A 509 14.28 8.82 45.84
CA ILE A 509 13.39 9.97 45.61
C ILE A 509 14.26 11.21 45.40
N THR A 510 14.25 11.75 44.18
CA THR A 510 14.95 12.98 43.81
C THR A 510 13.92 14.06 43.45
N ASN A 511 13.91 15.15 44.21
CA ASN A 511 13.04 16.31 43.99
C ASN A 511 13.85 17.61 44.15
N GLN A 512 13.58 18.63 43.35
CA GLN A 512 14.17 19.97 43.40
C GLN A 512 13.25 20.96 44.17
N GLY A 513 12.18 20.45 44.79
CA GLY A 513 11.18 21.18 45.60
C GLY A 513 10.85 20.45 46.93
N VAL A 514 9.80 20.89 47.62
CA VAL A 514 9.35 20.27 48.89
C VAL A 514 8.67 18.94 48.61
N ALA A 515 9.18 17.85 49.22
CA ALA A 515 8.52 16.55 49.24
C ALA A 515 7.65 16.44 50.51
N THR A 516 6.33 16.36 50.35
CA THR A 516 5.40 16.13 51.46
C THR A 516 4.78 14.75 51.30
N ILE A 517 5.01 13.87 52.28
CA ILE A 517 4.29 12.60 52.39
C ILE A 517 3.05 12.88 53.23
N GLY A 518 1.86 12.86 52.63
CA GLY A 518 0.62 13.30 53.27
C GLY A 518 0.00 12.32 54.27
N THR A 519 -0.72 12.88 55.24
CA THR A 519 -1.42 12.21 56.34
C THR A 519 -2.68 11.47 55.88
N VAL A 520 -2.56 10.22 55.43
CA VAL A 520 -3.37 9.04 55.75
C VAL A 520 -2.63 7.88 55.10
N VAL A 521 -1.59 7.40 55.77
CA VAL A 521 -0.93 6.15 55.41
C VAL A 521 -0.94 5.32 56.68
N ASP A 522 -1.76 4.28 56.72
CA ASP A 522 -1.47 3.17 57.61
C ASP A 522 -0.18 2.55 57.07
N VAL A 523 0.94 2.76 57.78
CA VAL A 523 2.29 2.41 57.33
C VAL A 523 2.55 0.89 57.43
N ALA A 524 1.51 0.06 57.42
CA ALA A 524 1.61 -1.39 57.32
C ALA A 524 2.08 -1.87 55.91
N GLY A 525 2.19 -0.96 54.94
CA GLY A 525 2.45 -1.27 53.53
C GLY A 525 3.88 -1.03 53.00
N PHE A 526 4.73 -0.21 53.63
CA PHE A 526 6.09 0.01 53.11
C PHE A 526 7.10 -0.94 53.74
N VAL A 527 7.38 -2.05 53.05
CA VAL A 527 8.42 -3.00 53.46
C VAL A 527 9.53 -2.97 52.41
N SER A 528 10.65 -2.30 52.70
CA SER A 528 11.90 -2.60 52.00
C SER A 528 12.36 -3.98 52.48
N THR A 529 12.43 -4.95 51.58
CA THR A 529 12.92 -6.31 51.86
C THR A 529 14.38 -6.49 51.43
N GLY A 530 15.04 -5.44 50.92
CA GLY A 530 16.46 -5.43 50.55
C GLY A 530 17.32 -4.55 51.46
N GLN A 531 18.65 -4.67 51.35
CA GLN A 531 19.62 -3.87 52.14
C GLN A 531 19.61 -2.36 51.81
N GLY A 532 18.91 -1.93 50.75
CA GLY A 532 18.75 -0.52 50.42
C GLY A 532 17.60 0.12 51.20
N GLY A 533 17.91 1.14 52.01
CA GLY A 533 16.90 2.00 52.64
C GLY A 533 16.12 2.86 51.64
N ILE A 534 15.31 3.78 52.16
CA ILE A 534 14.71 4.87 51.37
C ILE A 534 15.70 6.03 51.37
N ILE A 535 16.21 6.41 50.19
CA ILE A 535 17.22 7.47 50.05
C ILE A 535 16.58 8.69 49.38
N PHE A 536 16.71 9.84 50.05
CA PHE A 536 16.26 11.15 49.59
C PHE A 536 17.48 11.97 49.16
N GLU A 537 17.62 12.29 47.86
CA GLU A 537 18.74 13.09 47.34
C GLU A 537 18.25 14.42 46.74
N ASN A 538 18.97 15.51 47.00
CA ASN A 538 18.72 16.88 46.51
C ASN A 538 17.39 17.55 46.95
N ASN A 539 16.76 17.09 48.03
CA ASN A 539 15.51 17.67 48.52
C ASN A 539 15.74 18.90 49.41
N ASN A 540 15.12 20.05 49.09
CA ASN A 540 15.18 21.26 49.91
C ASN A 540 14.42 21.12 51.25
N ASN A 541 13.43 20.24 51.32
CA ASN A 541 12.69 19.93 52.55
C ASN A 541 12.02 18.55 52.42
N VAL A 542 12.19 17.69 53.42
CA VAL A 542 11.53 16.38 53.52
C VAL A 542 10.61 16.41 54.74
N ILE A 543 9.29 16.39 54.51
CA ILE A 543 8.30 16.34 55.58
C ILE A 543 7.75 14.91 55.68
N ILE A 544 8.14 14.22 56.75
CA ILE A 544 7.64 12.89 57.11
C ILE A 544 6.61 13.08 58.23
N SER A 545 5.32 12.99 57.91
CA SER A 545 4.24 13.20 58.89
C SER A 545 3.85 11.93 59.66
N SER A 546 4.45 10.77 59.37
CA SER A 546 4.26 9.49 60.07
C SER A 546 5.50 8.59 59.95
N GLY A 547 5.77 7.75 60.96
CA GLY A 547 7.03 6.99 61.07
C GLY A 547 7.34 6.06 59.90
N ILE A 548 8.61 5.95 59.54
CA ILE A 548 9.13 4.97 58.56
C ILE A 548 9.45 3.68 59.33
N SER A 549 8.89 2.54 58.95
CA SER A 549 9.32 1.23 59.48
C SER A 549 10.20 0.51 58.46
N SER A 550 11.45 0.21 58.83
CA SER A 550 12.31 -0.74 58.10
C SER A 550 12.23 -2.11 58.77
N LYS A 551 12.17 -3.20 58.00
CA LYS A 551 12.25 -4.57 58.55
C LYS A 551 13.69 -5.01 58.90
N GLN A 552 14.71 -4.27 58.48
CA GLN A 552 16.11 -4.52 58.86
C GLN A 552 16.87 -3.19 59.02
N GLN A 553 17.59 -3.02 60.14
CA GLN A 553 18.49 -1.89 60.37
C GLN A 553 19.75 -2.00 59.54
#